data_AF-A0A392RS38-F1
#
_entry.id   AF-A0A392RS38-F1
#
_cell.length_a   1.000
_cell.length_b   1.000
_cell.length_c   1.000
_cell.angle_alpha   90.00
_cell.angle_beta   90.00
_cell.angle_gamma   90.00
#
_symmetry.space_group_name_H-M   'P 1'
#
loop_
_entity.id
_entity.type
_entity.pdbx_description
1 polymer ?
#
loop_
_entity_poly.entity_id
_entity_poly.type
_entity_poly.pdbx_seq_one_letter_code
_entity_poly.pdbx_strand_id
1 'polypeptide(L)'
;AEVAKVESDFQGYRDKYEIQVGLVTELGQKTAEIARLTEEKKKLQEELGALQVSMTPVEDEPEVAHGLTTRAELVEKIRVLGQDVLDGVKFGFDLAVDQVKVLNPTVELITEGLSMLKRVENG
;
A
#
# COMPACT_ATOMS: atom_id res chain seq x y z
N ALA A 1 38.80 65.54 15.36
CA ALA A 1 39.03 64.69 14.18
C ALA A 1 39.27 63.24 14.58
N GLU A 2 40.20 62.94 15.50
CA GLU A 2 40.45 61.55 15.94
C GLU A 2 39.28 60.88 16.67
N VAL A 3 38.62 61.57 17.59
CA VAL A 3 37.52 60.99 18.39
C VAL A 3 36.38 60.48 17.50
N ALA A 4 35.97 61.26 16.51
CA ALA A 4 34.92 60.86 15.56
C ALA A 4 35.30 59.64 14.69
N LYS A 5 36.59 59.47 14.38
CA LYS A 5 37.08 58.30 13.65
C LYS A 5 37.02 57.05 14.53
N VAL A 6 37.45 57.15 15.78
CA VAL A 6 37.39 56.05 16.76
C VAL A 6 35.95 55.61 17.01
N GLU A 7 35.01 56.55 17.13
CA GLU A 7 33.59 56.25 17.28
C GLU A 7 33.01 55.51 16.06
N SER A 8 33.37 55.95 14.85
CA SER A 8 32.97 55.29 13.60
C SER A 8 33.52 53.88 13.49
N ASP A 9 34.80 53.68 13.84
CA ASP A 9 35.44 52.36 13.79
C ASP A 9 34.79 51.42 14.82
N PHE A 10 34.50 51.90 16.03
CA PHE A 10 33.83 51.14 17.07
C PHE A 10 32.41 50.72 16.66
N GLN A 11 31.65 51.62 16.03
CA GLN A 11 30.32 51.28 15.50
C GLN A 11 30.41 50.19 14.43
N GLY A 12 31.37 50.29 13.50
CA GLY A 12 31.60 49.26 12.49
C GLY A 12 31.99 47.90 13.07
N TYR A 13 32.72 47.87 14.20
CA TYR A 13 33.00 46.63 14.93
C TYR A 13 31.75 46.05 15.58
N ARG A 14 30.91 46.89 16.21
CA ARG A 14 29.65 46.46 16.82
C ARG A 14 28.72 45.83 15.78
N ASP A 15 28.52 46.49 14.65
CA ASP A 15 27.62 46.00 13.59
C ASP A 15 28.09 44.64 13.06
N LYS A 16 29.40 44.45 12.86
CA LYS A 16 29.98 43.15 12.48
C LYS A 16 29.77 42.08 13.54
N TYR A 17 29.93 42.44 14.82
CA TYR A 17 29.72 41.50 15.92
C TYR A 17 28.26 41.03 16.00
N GLU A 18 27.30 41.94 15.83
CA GLU A 18 25.87 41.60 15.79
C GLU A 18 25.56 40.61 14.65
N ILE A 19 26.12 40.84 13.46
CA ILE A 19 25.99 39.90 12.32
C ILE A 19 26.61 38.53 12.65
N GLN A 20 27.81 38.50 13.25
CA GLN A 20 28.45 37.23 13.62
C GLN A 20 27.62 36.44 14.64
N VAL A 21 27.06 37.11 15.64
CA VAL A 21 26.19 36.46 16.64
C VAL A 21 24.93 35.89 15.98
N GLY A 22 24.34 36.63 15.04
CA GLY A 22 23.22 36.15 14.23
C GLY A 22 23.58 34.87 13.46
N LEU A 23 24.69 34.88 12.72
CA LEU A 23 25.15 33.72 11.95
C LEU A 23 25.46 32.50 12.82
N VAL A 24 26.10 32.69 13.99
CA VAL A 24 26.39 31.60 14.93
C VAL A 24 25.10 30.99 15.48
N THR A 25 24.09 31.83 15.75
CA THR A 25 22.78 31.37 16.22
C THR A 25 22.07 30.54 15.15
N GLU A 26 22.03 31.02 13.91
CA GLU A 26 21.44 30.29 12.78
C GLU A 26 22.16 28.97 12.49
N LEU A 27 23.49 28.95 12.57
CA LEU A 27 24.29 27.72 12.42
C LEU A 27 23.96 26.71 13.52
N GLY A 28 23.79 27.16 14.77
CA GLY A 28 23.35 26.30 15.87
C GLY A 28 21.97 25.68 15.60
N GLN A 29 21.01 26.49 15.14
CA GLN A 29 19.68 26.02 14.78
C GLN A 29 19.70 25.00 13.64
N LYS A 30 20.46 25.28 12.56
CA LYS A 30 20.62 24.34 11.44
C LYS A 30 21.28 23.03 11.88
N THR A 31 22.26 23.09 12.78
CA THR A 31 22.91 21.90 13.33
C THR A 31 21.91 21.04 14.11
N ALA A 32 21.05 21.65 14.93
CA ALA A 32 19.99 20.94 15.64
C ALA A 32 18.97 20.31 14.70
N GLU A 33 18.56 21.02 13.64
CA GLU A 33 17.62 20.48 12.65
C GLU A 33 18.21 19.32 11.85
N ILE A 34 19.50 19.39 11.48
CA ILE A 34 20.21 18.27 10.84
C ILE A 34 20.21 17.04 11.74
N ALA A 35 20.48 17.21 13.04
CA ALA A 35 20.45 16.10 14.00
C ALA A 35 19.05 15.47 14.08
N ARG A 36 18.00 16.30 14.16
CA ARG A 36 16.59 15.85 14.19
C ARG A 36 16.21 15.06 12.94
N LEU A 37 16.51 15.61 11.76
CA LEU A 37 16.22 14.96 10.47
C LEU A 37 17.02 13.67 10.26
N THR A 38 18.24 13.61 10.79
CA THR A 38 19.07 12.39 10.73
C THR A 38 18.42 11.26 11.52
N GLU A 39 17.91 11.54 12.72
CA GLU A 39 17.22 10.54 13.54
C GLU A 39 15.88 10.13 12.92
N GLU A 40 15.10 11.08 12.41
CA GLU A 40 13.83 10.79 11.71
C GLU A 40 14.06 9.90 10.49
N LYS A 41 15.10 10.19 9.69
CA LYS A 41 15.48 9.36 8.55
C LYS A 41 15.83 7.94 8.98
N LYS A 42 16.59 7.77 10.07
CA LYS A 42 16.95 6.45 10.60
C LYS A 42 15.70 5.66 11.00
N LYS A 43 14.77 6.29 11.72
CA LYS A 43 13.48 5.67 12.10
C LYS A 43 12.67 5.24 10.88
N LEU A 44 12.56 6.10 9.87
CA LEU A 44 11.87 5.77 8.63
C LEU A 44 12.53 4.62 7.87
N GLN A 45 13.87 4.52 7.89
CA GLN A 45 14.57 3.39 7.28
C GLN A 45 14.30 2.07 8.02
N GLU A 46 14.22 2.09 9.35
CA GLU A 46 13.84 0.93 10.16
C GLU A 46 12.39 0.49 9.89
N GLU A 47 11.44 1.43 9.86
CA GLU A 47 10.03 1.17 9.55
C GLU A 47 9.87 0.61 8.13
N LEU A 48 10.59 1.16 7.15
CA LEU A 48 10.57 0.68 5.77
C LEU A 48 11.11 -0.75 5.67
N GLY A 49 12.18 -1.08 6.40
CA GLY A 49 12.72 -2.43 6.47
C GLY A 49 11.73 -3.43 7.09
N ALA A 50 11.08 -3.05 8.19
CA ALA A 50 10.05 -3.88 8.82
C ALA A 50 8.85 -4.10 7.88
N LEU A 51 8.42 -3.05 7.17
CA LEU A 51 7.35 -3.15 6.19
C LEU A 51 7.73 -4.08 5.04
N GLN A 52 8.95 -3.99 4.50
CA GLN A 52 9.46 -4.89 3.47
C GLN A 52 9.42 -6.35 3.90
N VAL A 53 9.86 -6.65 5.14
CA VAL A 53 9.77 -8.01 5.70
C VAL A 53 8.31 -8.45 5.85
N SER A 54 7.40 -7.57 6.27
CA SER A 54 5.97 -7.91 6.37
C SER A 54 5.29 -8.14 5.02
N MET A 55 5.86 -7.60 3.94
CA MET A 55 5.36 -7.73 2.58
C MET A 55 6.05 -8.85 1.78
N THR A 56 6.98 -9.60 2.36
CA THR A 56 7.57 -10.75 1.66
C THR A 56 6.50 -11.80 1.40
N PRO A 57 6.37 -12.31 0.17
CA PRO A 57 5.40 -13.36 -0.13
C PRO A 57 5.59 -14.60 0.76
N VAL A 58 4.50 -15.25 1.11
CA VAL A 58 4.53 -16.55 1.79
C VAL A 58 4.76 -17.67 0.77
N GLU A 59 5.31 -18.83 1.17
CA GLU A 59 5.68 -19.91 0.24
C GLU A 59 4.52 -20.37 -0.67
N ASP A 60 3.30 -20.40 -0.12
CA ASP A 60 2.10 -20.83 -0.84
C ASP A 60 1.31 -19.65 -1.45
N GLU A 61 1.91 -18.47 -1.56
CA GLU A 61 1.25 -17.32 -2.17
C GLU A 61 1.05 -17.56 -3.67
N PRO A 62 -0.19 -17.48 -4.19
CA PRO A 62 -0.42 -17.69 -5.60
C PRO A 62 0.14 -16.52 -6.41
N GLU A 63 0.74 -16.79 -7.57
CA GLU A 63 1.34 -15.74 -8.42
C GLU A 63 0.38 -14.59 -8.75
N VAL A 64 -0.93 -14.86 -8.79
CA VAL A 64 -1.96 -13.84 -9.06
C VAL A 64 -2.15 -12.84 -7.92
N ALA A 65 -1.66 -13.15 -6.72
CA ALA A 65 -1.64 -12.28 -5.55
C ALA A 65 -0.34 -11.46 -5.45
N HIS A 66 0.71 -11.83 -6.19
CA HIS A 66 1.95 -11.07 -6.23
C HIS A 66 1.70 -9.64 -6.71
N GLY A 67 2.26 -8.67 -5.97
CA GLY A 67 2.20 -7.26 -6.33
C GLY A 67 0.87 -6.57 -6.04
N LEU A 68 -0.09 -7.23 -5.37
CA LEU A 68 -1.25 -6.53 -4.81
C LEU A 68 -0.78 -5.64 -3.65
N THR A 69 -0.96 -4.34 -3.79
CA THR A 69 -0.52 -3.35 -2.79
C THR A 69 -1.68 -2.62 -2.13
N THR A 70 -2.89 -2.76 -2.68
CA THR A 70 -4.09 -2.09 -2.18
C THR A 70 -5.25 -3.06 -1.95
N ARG A 71 -6.14 -2.69 -1.02
CA ARG A 71 -7.40 -3.41 -0.79
C ARG A 71 -8.28 -3.46 -2.04
N ALA A 72 -8.25 -2.41 -2.87
CA ALA A 72 -9.05 -2.35 -4.10
C ALA A 72 -8.62 -3.43 -5.10
N GLU A 73 -7.32 -3.59 -5.32
CA GLU A 73 -6.77 -4.64 -6.19
C GLU A 73 -7.13 -6.04 -5.69
N LEU A 74 -7.04 -6.26 -4.36
CA LEU A 74 -7.46 -7.52 -3.75
C LEU A 74 -8.96 -7.81 -3.97
N VAL A 75 -9.82 -6.82 -3.73
CA VAL A 75 -11.28 -6.98 -3.92
C VAL A 75 -11.61 -7.28 -5.38
N GLU A 76 -10.92 -6.65 -6.33
CA GLU A 76 -11.12 -6.92 -7.75
C GLU A 76 -10.68 -8.34 -8.12
N LYS A 77 -9.53 -8.80 -7.61
CA LYS A 77 -9.09 -10.19 -7.79
C LYS A 77 -10.08 -11.21 -7.21
N ILE A 78 -10.60 -10.96 -6.01
CA ILE A 78 -11.64 -11.80 -5.40
C ILE A 78 -12.89 -11.86 -6.28
N ARG A 79 -13.31 -10.72 -6.84
CA ARG A 79 -14.48 -10.65 -7.73
C ARG A 79 -14.28 -11.50 -8.98
N VAL A 80 -13.12 -11.39 -9.62
CA VAL A 80 -12.78 -12.18 -10.82
C VAL A 80 -12.75 -13.68 -10.49
N LEU A 81 -12.01 -14.08 -9.46
CA LEU A 81 -11.93 -15.49 -9.04
C LEU A 81 -13.31 -16.05 -8.66
N GLY A 82 -14.16 -15.25 -8.01
CA GLY A 82 -15.53 -15.64 -7.68
C GLY A 82 -16.36 -15.92 -8.92
N GLN A 83 -16.19 -15.15 -10.00
CA GLN A 83 -16.87 -15.38 -11.27
C GLN A 83 -16.35 -16.66 -11.94
N ASP A 84 -15.03 -16.83 -12.00
CA ASP A 84 -14.41 -18.01 -12.63
C ASP A 84 -14.87 -19.32 -11.97
N VAL A 85 -14.96 -19.34 -10.63
CA VAL A 85 -15.49 -20.50 -9.89
C VAL A 85 -16.95 -20.76 -10.22
N LEU A 86 -17.79 -19.72 -10.28
CA LEU A 86 -19.20 -19.89 -10.63
C LEU A 86 -19.37 -20.46 -12.04
N ASP A 87 -18.59 -19.97 -13.00
CA ASP A 87 -18.62 -20.43 -14.38
C ASP A 87 -18.15 -21.89 -14.49
N GLY A 88 -17.07 -22.24 -13.78
CA GLY A 88 -16.56 -23.61 -13.73
C GLY A 88 -17.57 -24.61 -13.13
N VAL A 89 -18.25 -24.24 -12.04
CA VAL A 89 -19.26 -25.14 -11.44
C VAL A 89 -20.48 -25.28 -12.34
N LYS A 90 -20.94 -24.19 -12.97
CA LYS A 90 -22.05 -24.25 -13.92
C LYS A 90 -21.73 -25.20 -15.08
N PHE A 91 -20.52 -25.09 -15.63
CA PHE A 91 -20.06 -25.99 -16.68
C PHE A 91 -20.06 -27.46 -16.23
N GLY A 92 -19.55 -27.76 -15.04
CA GLY A 92 -19.57 -29.12 -14.49
C GLY A 92 -20.98 -29.67 -14.26
N PHE A 93 -21.90 -28.82 -13.82
CA PHE A 93 -23.31 -29.18 -13.66
C PHE A 93 -23.97 -29.51 -15.00
N ASP A 94 -23.81 -28.64 -16.00
CA ASP A 94 -24.36 -28.85 -17.34
C ASP A 94 -23.84 -30.17 -17.94
N LEU A 95 -22.55 -30.46 -17.77
CA LEU A 95 -21.95 -31.72 -18.19
C LEU A 95 -22.58 -32.94 -17.48
N ALA A 96 -22.83 -32.86 -16.17
CA ALA A 96 -23.47 -33.94 -15.43
C ALA A 96 -24.92 -34.17 -15.90
N VAL A 97 -25.68 -33.10 -16.15
CA VAL A 97 -27.03 -33.16 -16.71
C VAL A 97 -27.03 -33.84 -18.07
N ASP A 98 -26.08 -33.48 -18.95
CA ASP A 98 -25.95 -34.09 -20.27
C ASP A 98 -25.60 -35.58 -20.18
N GLN A 99 -24.68 -35.96 -19.28
CA GLN A 99 -24.35 -37.35 -19.03
C GLN A 99 -25.57 -38.18 -18.57
N VAL A 100 -26.40 -37.64 -17.68
CA VAL A 100 -27.62 -38.31 -17.22
C VAL A 100 -28.60 -38.51 -18.38
N LYS A 101 -28.79 -37.50 -19.24
CA LYS A 101 -29.66 -37.61 -20.42
C LYS A 101 -29.16 -38.65 -21.43
N VAL A 102 -27.84 -38.82 -21.56
CA VAL A 102 -27.26 -39.88 -22.39
C VAL A 102 -27.61 -41.27 -21.84
N LEU A 103 -27.51 -41.47 -20.52
CA LEU A 103 -27.77 -42.77 -19.90
C LEU A 103 -29.26 -43.09 -19.74
N ASN A 104 -30.11 -42.07 -19.59
CA ASN A 104 -31.56 -42.23 -19.47
C ASN A 104 -32.28 -41.22 -20.38
N PRO A 105 -32.44 -41.51 -21.68
CA PRO A 105 -32.96 -40.56 -22.65
C PRO A 105 -34.41 -40.11 -22.41
N THR A 106 -35.18 -40.86 -21.62
CA THR A 106 -36.58 -40.57 -21.30
C THR A 106 -36.76 -39.74 -20.04
N VAL A 107 -35.68 -39.47 -19.28
CA VAL A 107 -35.78 -38.66 -18.06
C VAL A 107 -35.88 -37.18 -18.41
N GLU A 108 -36.91 -36.52 -17.88
CA GLU A 108 -37.03 -35.06 -17.93
C GLU A 108 -36.51 -34.46 -16.63
N LEU A 109 -35.37 -33.76 -16.71
CA LEU A 109 -34.79 -33.05 -15.57
C LEU A 109 -35.27 -31.60 -15.57
N ILE A 110 -35.87 -31.16 -14.47
CA ILE A 110 -36.23 -29.76 -14.24
C ILE A 110 -34.98 -29.07 -13.67
N THR A 111 -34.26 -28.33 -14.52
CA THR A 111 -33.06 -27.59 -14.11
C THR A 111 -33.27 -26.08 -14.03
N GLU A 112 -34.46 -25.60 -14.44
CA GLU A 112 -34.80 -24.19 -14.41
C GLU A 112 -34.88 -23.66 -12.98
N GLY A 113 -34.26 -22.49 -12.74
CA GLY A 113 -34.19 -21.89 -11.41
C GLY A 113 -33.09 -22.46 -10.49
N LEU A 114 -32.44 -23.57 -10.88
CA LEU A 114 -31.24 -24.04 -10.19
C LEU A 114 -30.13 -23.00 -10.35
N SER A 115 -29.59 -22.56 -9.21
CA SER A 115 -28.49 -21.61 -9.17
C SER A 115 -27.63 -21.94 -7.96
N MET A 116 -26.32 -21.80 -8.12
CA MET A 116 -25.34 -21.97 -7.03
C MET A 116 -25.65 -21.15 -5.78
N LEU A 117 -26.33 -20.02 -5.93
CA LEU A 117 -26.64 -19.09 -4.85
C LEU A 117 -28.10 -19.20 -4.36
N LYS A 118 -28.87 -20.16 -4.89
CA LYS A 118 -30.29 -20.33 -4.56
C LYS A 118 -30.56 -21.73 -4.02
N ARG A 119 -31.47 -21.81 -3.06
CA ARG A 119 -31.95 -23.08 -2.52
C ARG A 119 -32.94 -23.71 -3.48
N VAL A 120 -32.81 -25.03 -3.69
CA VAL A 120 -33.81 -25.82 -4.41
C VAL A 120 -34.93 -26.18 -3.44
N GLU A 121 -36.17 -25.92 -3.82
CA GLU A 121 -37.35 -26.36 -3.08
C GLU A 121 -38.15 -27.32 -3.96
N ASN A 122 -38.48 -28.50 -3.41
CA ASN A 122 -39.26 -29.56 -4.07
C ASN A 122 -38.59 -30.18 -5.32
N GLY A 123 -37.27 -30.41 -5.25
CA GLY A 123 -36.50 -31.14 -6.28
C GLY A 123 -36.58 -32.65 -6.15
#